data_AF-A0A3S5BW25-F1
#
_entry.id   AF-A0A3S5BW25-F1
#
_cell.length_a   1.000
_cell.length_b   1.000
_cell.length_c   1.000
_cell.angle_alpha   90.00
_cell.angle_beta   90.00
_cell.angle_gamma   90.00
#
_symmetry.space_group_name_H-M   'P 1'
#
loop_
_entity.id
_entity.type
_entity.pdbx_description
1 polymer ?
#
loop_
_entity_poly.entity_id
_entity_poly.type
_entity_poly.pdbx_seq_one_letter_code
_entity_poly.pdbx_strand_id
1 'polypeptide(L)'
;MSDIQQHRTNLSPMYQNAVAPAVGLGEWIVTLIVLMIPLVNIIMLLVWAFSSGTNPSKANFCKAQLLFMLVSIVIAAVLVFGMGVGAASMQQ
;
A
#
# COMPACT_ATOMS: atom_id res chain seq x y z
N MET A 1 37.74 -16.38 -4.01
CA MET A 1 37.10 -15.04 -3.91
C MET A 1 36.64 -14.50 -5.27
N SER A 2 37.24 -14.91 -6.38
CA SER A 2 36.75 -14.68 -7.75
C SER A 2 35.41 -15.40 -8.04
N ASP A 3 35.22 -16.61 -7.52
CA ASP A 3 34.02 -17.44 -7.82
C ASP A 3 32.73 -16.85 -7.24
N ILE A 4 32.81 -16.12 -6.12
CA ILE A 4 31.66 -15.42 -5.51
C ILE A 4 31.26 -14.18 -6.32
N GLN A 5 32.23 -13.48 -6.90
CA GLN A 5 31.95 -12.34 -7.79
C GLN A 5 31.39 -12.82 -9.14
N GLN A 6 31.90 -13.95 -9.64
CA GLN A 6 31.43 -14.55 -10.88
C GLN A 6 30.00 -15.11 -10.76
N HIS A 7 29.60 -15.61 -9.59
CA HIS A 7 28.20 -16.01 -9.35
C HIS A 7 27.24 -14.81 -9.38
N ARG A 8 27.68 -13.63 -8.91
CA ARG A 8 26.86 -12.40 -8.91
C ARG A 8 26.68 -11.81 -10.32
N THR A 9 27.60 -12.06 -11.24
CA THR A 9 27.53 -11.57 -12.63
C THR A 9 26.80 -12.54 -13.58
N ASN A 10 26.48 -13.77 -13.14
CA ASN A 10 25.81 -14.80 -13.93
C ASN A 10 24.37 -15.08 -13.45
N LEU A 11 23.64 -14.04 -13.04
CA LEU A 11 22.19 -14.13 -12.92
C LEU A 11 21.62 -14.31 -14.33
N SER A 12 21.19 -15.54 -14.65
CA SER A 12 20.58 -15.87 -15.93
C SER A 12 19.52 -14.80 -16.34
N PRO A 13 19.35 -14.47 -17.63
CA PRO A 13 18.42 -13.43 -18.08
C PRO A 13 16.97 -13.67 -17.61
N MET A 14 16.63 -14.90 -17.22
CA MET A 14 15.38 -15.26 -16.55
C MET A 14 15.18 -14.50 -15.22
N TYR A 15 16.24 -14.34 -14.41
CA TYR A 15 16.18 -13.64 -13.13
C TYR A 15 15.98 -12.13 -13.30
N GLN A 16 16.60 -11.54 -14.33
CA GLN A 16 16.44 -10.13 -14.65
C GLN A 16 14.99 -9.80 -15.07
N ASN A 17 14.30 -10.74 -15.73
CA ASN A 17 12.89 -10.60 -16.13
C ASN A 17 11.89 -10.99 -15.02
N ALA A 18 12.34 -11.74 -14.00
CA ALA A 18 11.49 -12.15 -12.87
C ALA A 18 11.29 -11.04 -11.82
N VAL A 19 12.15 -10.02 -11.81
CA VAL A 19 12.05 -8.88 -10.90
C VAL A 19 11.32 -7.75 -11.62
N ALA A 20 10.17 -7.33 -11.10
CA ALA A 20 9.46 -6.18 -11.65
C ALA A 20 10.35 -4.93 -11.62
N PRO A 21 10.32 -4.07 -12.65
CA PRO A 21 11.11 -2.84 -12.69
C PRO A 21 10.89 -1.98 -11.43
N ALA A 22 11.90 -1.26 -10.98
CA ALA A 22 11.73 -0.34 -9.85
C ALA A 22 10.74 0.78 -10.22
N VAL A 23 9.87 1.15 -9.28
CA VAL A 23 8.99 2.33 -9.44
C VAL A 23 9.84 3.58 -9.33
N GLY A 24 9.93 4.35 -10.41
CA GLY A 24 10.71 5.60 -10.45
C GLY A 24 10.09 6.71 -9.60
N LEU A 25 10.89 7.75 -9.30
CA LEU A 25 10.45 8.90 -8.49
C LEU A 25 9.24 9.62 -9.12
N GLY A 26 9.23 9.84 -10.43
CA GLY A 26 8.11 10.52 -11.11
C GLY A 26 6.78 9.78 -10.94
N GLU A 27 6.81 8.45 -11.04
CA GLU A 27 5.65 7.59 -10.84
C GLU A 27 5.14 7.68 -9.38
N TRP A 28 6.05 7.75 -8.40
CA TRP A 28 5.69 8.00 -7.00
C TRP A 28 5.07 9.37 -6.77
N ILE A 29 5.63 10.42 -7.38
CA ILE A 29 5.09 11.78 -7.28
C ILE A 29 3.64 11.81 -7.82
N VAL A 30 3.40 11.25 -9.01
CA VAL A 30 2.05 11.18 -9.59
C VAL A 30 1.12 10.39 -8.67
N THR A 31 1.58 9.26 -8.14
CA THR A 31 0.79 8.44 -7.21
C THR A 31 0.39 9.25 -5.97
N LEU A 32 1.32 9.95 -5.34
CA LEU A 32 1.05 10.76 -4.15
C LEU A 32 0.12 11.95 -4.44
N ILE A 33 0.26 12.61 -5.59
CA ILE A 33 -0.65 13.68 -6.02
C ILE A 33 -2.09 13.16 -6.19
N VAL A 34 -2.26 12.01 -6.83
CA VAL A 34 -3.58 11.38 -7.00
C VAL A 34 -4.20 11.05 -5.63
N LEU A 35 -3.39 10.59 -4.67
CA LEU A 35 -3.87 10.32 -3.31
C LEU A 35 -4.26 11.58 -2.53
N MET A 36 -3.82 12.78 -2.92
CA MET A 36 -4.29 14.01 -2.27
C MET A 36 -5.74 14.36 -2.65
N ILE A 37 -6.29 13.78 -3.71
CA ILE A 37 -7.68 14.03 -4.15
C ILE A 37 -8.60 13.04 -3.43
N PRO A 38 -9.48 13.46 -2.49
CA PRO A 38 -10.15 12.53 -1.58
C PRO A 38 -11.01 11.46 -2.25
N LEU A 39 -11.83 11.84 -3.23
CA LEU A 39 -12.72 10.90 -3.93
C LEU A 39 -11.97 9.99 -4.90
N VAL A 40 -10.97 10.53 -5.60
CA VAL A 40 -10.17 9.78 -6.57
C VAL A 40 -9.19 8.84 -5.88
N ASN A 41 -8.69 9.22 -4.70
CA ASN A 41 -7.77 8.42 -3.89
C ASN A 41 -8.30 7.00 -3.70
N ILE A 42 -9.52 6.84 -3.16
CA ILE A 42 -10.05 5.51 -2.81
C ILE A 42 -10.21 4.64 -4.06
N ILE A 43 -10.76 5.20 -5.14
CA ILE A 43 -10.94 4.48 -6.41
C ILE A 43 -9.59 4.04 -6.96
N MET A 44 -8.62 4.95 -6.99
CA MET A 44 -7.29 4.67 -7.53
C MET A 44 -6.50 3.69 -6.66
N LEU A 45 -6.66 3.73 -5.33
CA LEU A 45 -6.11 2.72 -4.43
C LEU A 45 -6.63 1.32 -4.76
N LEU A 46 -7.93 1.16 -5.01
CA LEU A 46 -8.52 -0.13 -5.40
C LEU A 46 -8.02 -0.59 -6.78
N VAL A 47 -8.01 0.31 -7.76
CA VAL A 47 -7.54 0.03 -9.13
C VAL A 47 -6.07 -0.44 -9.09
N TRP A 48 -5.19 0.27 -8.40
CA TRP A 48 -3.78 -0.10 -8.32
C TRP A 48 -3.50 -1.28 -7.39
N ALA A 49 -4.29 -1.50 -6.34
CA ALA A 49 -4.13 -2.64 -5.45
C ALA A 49 -4.46 -3.98 -6.14
N PHE A 50 -5.45 -3.99 -7.03
CA PHE A 50 -6.00 -5.23 -7.60
C PHE A 50 -5.78 -5.37 -9.12
N SER A 51 -5.19 -4.38 -9.79
CA SER A 51 -4.84 -4.48 -11.19
C SER A 51 -3.60 -5.37 -11.41
N SER A 52 -3.71 -6.30 -12.36
CA SER A 52 -2.63 -7.20 -12.78
C SER A 52 -1.49 -6.48 -13.52
N GLY A 53 -1.74 -5.27 -14.04
CA GLY A 53 -0.73 -4.46 -14.74
C GLY A 53 0.02 -3.48 -13.85
N THR A 54 -0.31 -3.40 -12.56
CA THR A 54 0.35 -2.45 -11.64
C THR A 54 1.64 -3.05 -11.10
N ASN A 55 2.69 -2.23 -11.02
CA ASN A 55 3.95 -2.63 -10.41
C ASN A 55 3.72 -3.22 -9.00
N PRO A 56 4.30 -4.38 -8.65
CA PRO A 56 4.03 -5.05 -7.38
C PRO A 56 4.35 -4.18 -6.16
N SER A 57 5.38 -3.34 -6.20
CA SER A 57 5.71 -2.42 -5.09
C SER A 57 4.62 -1.36 -4.89
N LYS A 58 4.09 -0.81 -5.99
CA LYS A 58 2.98 0.16 -5.95
C LYS A 58 1.67 -0.50 -5.54
N ALA A 59 1.38 -1.71 -6.04
CA ALA A 59 0.20 -2.47 -5.66
C ALA A 59 0.22 -2.82 -4.16
N ASN A 60 1.36 -3.25 -3.62
CA ASN A 60 1.51 -3.55 -2.20
C ASN A 60 1.37 -2.31 -1.31
N PHE A 61 1.89 -1.16 -1.75
CA PHE A 61 1.66 0.11 -1.07
C PHE A 61 0.16 0.46 -1.02
N CYS A 62 -0.56 0.31 -2.13
CA CYS A 62 -2.00 0.58 -2.18
C CYS A 62 -2.81 -0.37 -1.28
N LYS A 63 -2.45 -1.66 -1.27
CA LYS A 63 -3.05 -2.65 -0.33
C LYS A 63 -2.80 -2.26 1.13
N ALA A 64 -1.58 -1.83 1.47
CA ALA A 64 -1.25 -1.39 2.82
C ALA A 64 -2.06 -0.14 3.22
N GLN A 65 -2.24 0.82 2.31
CA GLN A 65 -3.09 1.99 2.57
C GLN A 65 -4.55 1.63 2.83
N LEU A 66 -5.13 0.73 2.02
CA LEU A 66 -6.49 0.22 2.24
C LEU A 66 -6.63 -0.48 3.59
N LEU A 67 -5.62 -1.26 4.00
CA LEU A 67 -5.60 -1.89 5.31
C LEU A 67 -5.56 -0.86 6.44
N PHE A 68 -4.72 0.18 6.34
CA PHE A 68 -4.69 1.25 7.33
C PHE A 68 -6.02 2.02 7.41
N MET A 69 -6.68 2.24 6.28
CA MET A 69 -8.00 2.85 6.24
C MET A 69 -9.06 1.97 6.93
N LEU A 70 -9.03 0.66 6.71
CA LEU A 70 -9.92 -0.27 7.40
C LEU A 70 -9.67 -0.25 8.92
N VAL A 71 -8.41 -0.30 9.32
CA VAL A 71 -8.00 -0.26 10.74
C VAL A 71 -8.44 1.05 11.40
N SER A 72 -8.27 2.20 10.73
CA SER A 72 -8.68 3.49 11.29
C SER A 72 -10.20 3.58 11.48
N ILE A 73 -10.99 3.02 10.56
CA ILE A 73 -12.45 2.92 10.69
C ILE A 73 -12.82 2.06 11.90
N VAL A 74 -12.20 0.90 12.09
CA VAL A 74 -12.47 0.01 13.23
C VAL A 74 -12.11 0.69 14.55
N ILE A 75 -10.94 1.34 14.63
CA ILE A 75 -10.53 2.07 15.83
C ILE A 75 -11.52 3.20 16.13
N ALA A 76 -11.90 3.99 15.13
CA ALA A 76 -12.87 5.07 15.30
C ALA A 76 -14.23 4.54 15.80
N ALA A 77 -14.71 3.43 15.24
CA ALA A 77 -15.94 2.79 15.70
C ALA A 77 -15.84 2.36 17.17
N VAL A 78 -14.77 1.67 17.55
CA VAL A 78 -14.56 1.23 18.95
C VAL A 78 -14.51 2.42 19.90
N LEU A 79 -13.84 3.51 19.54
CA LEU A 79 -13.78 4.71 20.39
C LEU A 79 -15.15 5.37 20.53
N VAL A 80 -15.89 5.55 19.44
CA VAL A 80 -17.22 6.19 19.47
C VAL A 80 -18.24 5.35 20.24
N PHE A 81 -18.33 4.04 19.95
CA PHE A 81 -19.28 3.16 20.63
C PHE A 81 -18.84 2.82 22.06
N GLY A 82 -17.54 2.60 22.29
CA GLY A 82 -17.01 2.31 23.62
C GLY A 82 -17.10 3.51 24.59
N MET A 83 -16.79 4.73 24.12
CA MET A 83 -16.92 5.94 24.95
C MET A 83 -18.37 6.45 25.03
N GLY A 84 -19.17 6.28 23.96
CA GLY A 84 -20.58 6.66 23.96
C GLY A 84 -21.44 5.86 24.94
N VAL A 85 -21.13 4.57 25.13
CA VAL A 85 -21.79 3.74 26.15
C VAL A 85 -21.39 4.16 27.58
N GLY A 86 -20.14 4.54 27.81
CA GLY A 86 -19.68 5.05 29.11
C GLY A 86 -20.27 6.40 29.51
N ALA A 87 -20.46 7.32 28.55
CA ALA A 87 -21.08 8.62 28.79
C ALA A 87 -22.59 8.52 29.08
N ALA A 88 -23.31 7.64 28.39
CA ALA A 88 -24.75 7.43 28.61
C ALA A 88 -25.07 6.72 29.94
N SER A 89 -24.17 5.88 30.45
CA SER A 89 -24.33 5.22 31.76
C SER A 89 -24.04 6.13 32.97
N MET A 90 -23.47 7.32 32.77
CA MET A 90 -23.20 8.28 33.85
C MET A 90 -24.37 9.24 34.13
N GLN A 91 -25.48 9.15 33.37
CA GLN A 91 -26.67 10.01 33.52
C GLN A 91 -27.91 9.27 34.07
N GLN A 92 -27.76 8.08 34.66
CA GLN A 92 -28.84 7.36 35.36
C GLN A 92 -28.56 7.24 36.85
#